data_AF-A0A1I7XIA3-F1
#
_entry.id   AF-A0A1I7XIA3-F1
#
_cell.length_a   1.000
_cell.length_b   1.000
_cell.length_c   1.000
_cell.angle_alpha   90.00
_cell.angle_beta   90.00
_cell.angle_gamma   90.00
#
_symmetry.space_group_name_H-M   'P 1'
#
loop_
_entity.id
_entity.type
_entity.pdbx_description
1 polymer ?
#
loop_
_entity_poly.entity_id
_entity_poly.type
_entity_poly.pdbx_seq_one_letter_code
_entity_poly.pdbx_strand_id
1 'polypeptide(L)'
;MRTLKSILVLHILEDESSNNSNQHEKQLKGVPKFTHDMNFAPFVRKTGSISDLKYSGRPSTSRSTQNIEAVRESVDESSGISIQHRGQEVDISRSSLQRILTKDLHLHAYKV
;
A
#
# COMPACT_ATOMS: atom_id res chain seq x y z
N MET A 1 8.81 -62.22 -13.94
CA MET A 1 9.24 -61.30 -12.88
C MET A 1 8.47 -59.99 -13.02
N ARG A 2 7.86 -59.57 -11.90
CA ARG A 2 7.41 -58.21 -11.53
C ARG A 2 6.31 -57.56 -12.38
N THR A 3 5.13 -57.65 -11.78
CA THR A 3 3.79 -57.26 -12.18
C THR A 3 3.57 -55.74 -12.25
N LEU A 4 2.86 -55.28 -13.28
CA LEU A 4 2.28 -53.93 -13.43
C LEU A 4 1.10 -53.66 -12.46
N LYS A 5 1.29 -54.00 -11.19
CA LYS A 5 0.30 -53.89 -10.09
C LYS A 5 0.77 -52.88 -9.04
N SER A 6 1.26 -51.71 -9.46
CA SER A 6 1.77 -50.70 -8.51
C SER A 6 1.31 -49.26 -8.75
N ILE A 7 0.40 -48.99 -9.69
CA ILE A 7 -0.21 -47.65 -9.83
C ILE A 7 -1.73 -47.78 -9.99
N LEU A 8 -2.33 -48.66 -9.19
CA LEU A 8 -3.76 -48.68 -8.93
C LEU A 8 -4.00 -48.30 -7.45
N VAL A 9 -3.49 -47.15 -7.03
CA VAL A 9 -4.01 -46.36 -5.88
C VAL A 9 -3.71 -44.88 -6.16
N LEU A 10 -4.54 -44.27 -7.00
CA LEU A 10 -5.08 -42.91 -6.82
C LEU A 10 -6.07 -42.67 -7.95
N HIS A 11 -7.08 -43.53 -7.93
CA HIS A 11 -8.41 -43.16 -8.35
C HIS A 11 -8.84 -42.02 -7.42
N ILE A 12 -8.97 -40.80 -7.95
CA ILE A 12 -10.10 -39.90 -7.71
C ILE A 12 -10.06 -38.93 -8.91
N LEU A 13 -10.88 -39.29 -9.88
CA LEU A 13 -11.45 -38.42 -10.88
C LEU A 13 -12.52 -37.55 -10.21
N GLU A 14 -12.61 -36.32 -10.70
CA GLU A 14 -13.73 -35.36 -10.61
C GLU A 14 -13.90 -34.59 -9.29
N ASP A 15 -13.57 -33.29 -9.36
CA ASP A 15 -14.56 -32.20 -9.27
C ASP A 15 -13.76 -30.88 -9.32
N GLU A 16 -13.76 -30.15 -10.44
CA GLU A 16 -14.78 -29.18 -10.85
C GLU A 16 -14.27 -27.75 -10.66
N SER A 17 -14.54 -26.93 -11.67
CA SER A 17 -14.59 -25.47 -11.63
C SER A 17 -13.31 -24.67 -11.35
N SER A 18 -12.76 -24.16 -12.46
CA SER A 18 -12.45 -22.75 -12.69
C SER A 18 -12.60 -21.82 -11.47
N ASN A 19 -11.49 -21.29 -10.95
CA ASN A 19 -11.46 -20.07 -10.16
C ASN A 19 -9.99 -19.63 -10.02
N ASN A 20 -9.55 -18.41 -10.28
CA ASN A 20 -10.23 -17.22 -10.73
C ASN A 20 -9.13 -16.17 -10.95
N SER A 21 -8.75 -15.92 -12.21
CA SER A 21 -7.95 -14.77 -12.61
C SER A 21 -8.81 -13.50 -12.47
N ASN A 22 -9.04 -13.06 -11.23
CA ASN A 22 -9.93 -11.95 -10.95
C ASN A 22 -9.20 -10.70 -10.43
N GLN A 23 -9.02 -9.77 -11.36
CA GLN A 23 -9.40 -8.36 -11.19
C GLN A 23 -8.79 -7.65 -9.98
N HIS A 24 -7.50 -7.32 -10.04
CA HIS A 24 -6.91 -6.35 -9.10
C HIS A 24 -7.35 -4.89 -9.38
N GLU A 25 -8.23 -4.67 -10.36
CA GLU A 25 -8.78 -3.36 -10.71
C GLU A 25 -10.30 -3.42 -10.90
N LYS A 26 -11.06 -3.65 -9.82
CA LYS A 26 -12.48 -3.30 -9.80
C LYS A 26 -12.85 -2.53 -8.54
N GLN A 27 -12.75 -1.22 -8.71
CA GLN A 27 -13.70 -0.23 -8.20
C GLN A 27 -13.59 0.13 -6.72
N LEU A 28 -12.99 1.30 -6.45
CA LEU A 28 -13.40 2.11 -5.31
C LEU A 28 -14.81 2.64 -5.60
N LYS A 29 -15.80 1.76 -5.42
CA LYS A 29 -17.22 2.11 -5.38
C LYS A 29 -17.42 3.13 -4.25
N GLY A 30 -18.23 4.14 -4.53
CA GLY A 30 -18.57 5.21 -3.59
C GLY A 30 -18.85 4.67 -2.19
N VAL A 31 -18.28 5.35 -1.19
CA VAL A 31 -18.52 5.06 0.21
C VAL A 31 -20.04 5.01 0.42
N PRO A 32 -20.60 3.95 1.02
CA PRO A 32 -22.02 3.90 1.30
C PRO A 32 -22.38 5.13 2.14
N LYS A 33 -23.33 5.94 1.65
CA LYS A 33 -23.93 7.00 2.46
C LYS A 33 -24.61 6.33 3.65
N PHE A 34 -24.51 6.91 4.84
CA PHE A 34 -25.23 6.43 6.03
C PHE A 34 -26.74 6.51 5.79
N THR A 35 -27.29 5.46 5.18
CA THR A 35 -28.71 5.21 5.14
C THR A 35 -29.02 4.22 6.27
N HIS A 36 -30.09 4.47 7.01
CA HIS A 36 -30.43 3.73 8.24
C HIS A 36 -30.79 2.24 8.00
N ASP A 37 -30.76 1.78 6.75
CA ASP A 37 -31.18 0.47 6.28
C ASP A 37 -30.01 -0.45 5.84
N MET A 38 -28.77 -0.16 6.23
CA MET A 38 -27.61 -1.00 5.89
C MET A 38 -27.35 -2.08 6.95
N ASN A 39 -27.19 -3.33 6.51
CA ASN A 39 -26.78 -4.47 7.34
C ASN A 39 -25.37 -4.23 7.94
N PHE A 40 -25.29 -3.74 9.19
CA PHE A 40 -24.03 -3.43 9.90
C PHE A 40 -23.21 -4.67 10.29
N ALA A 41 -23.86 -5.83 10.41
CA ALA A 41 -23.25 -7.05 10.94
C ALA A 41 -21.97 -7.52 10.22
N PRO A 42 -21.90 -7.58 8.86
CA PRO A 42 -20.66 -7.93 8.17
C PRO A 42 -19.52 -6.91 8.33
N PHE A 43 -19.82 -5.61 8.42
CA PHE A 43 -18.80 -4.58 8.65
C PHE A 43 -18.20 -4.68 10.05
N VAL A 44 -19.05 -4.83 11.08
CA VAL A 44 -18.61 -4.99 12.47
C VAL A 44 -17.80 -6.26 12.66
N ARG A 45 -18.17 -7.38 12.02
CA ARG A 45 -17.37 -8.62 12.05
C ARG A 45 -15.97 -8.45 11.45
N LYS A 46 -15.82 -7.58 10.45
CA LYS A 46 -14.55 -7.33 9.76
C LYS A 46 -13.67 -6.32 10.48
N THR A 47 -14.26 -5.23 10.96
CA THR A 47 -13.54 -4.09 11.56
C THR A 47 -13.41 -4.23 13.07
N GLY A 48 -14.28 -5.02 13.71
CA GLY A 48 -14.34 -5.18 15.17
C GLY A 48 -14.88 -3.94 15.92
N SER A 49 -15.32 -2.92 15.19
CA SER A 49 -15.82 -1.67 15.77
C SER A 49 -17.08 -1.19 15.05
N ILE A 50 -17.97 -0.56 15.82
CA ILE A 50 -19.18 0.13 15.35
C ILE A 50 -18.87 1.62 15.07
N SER A 51 -17.72 2.12 15.52
CA SER A 51 -17.30 3.51 15.30
C SER A 51 -16.93 3.78 13.85
N ASP A 52 -17.24 4.98 13.36
CA ASP A 52 -16.78 5.46 12.07
C ASP A 52 -15.25 5.37 11.95
N LEU A 53 -14.79 4.92 10.79
CA LEU A 53 -13.38 4.94 10.45
C LEU A 53 -12.92 6.39 10.34
N LYS A 54 -11.74 6.70 10.90
CA LYS A 54 -11.13 8.02 10.72
C LYS A 54 -10.94 8.27 9.22
N TYR A 55 -11.56 9.34 8.72
CA TYR A 55 -11.41 9.75 7.34
C TYR A 55 -9.95 10.18 7.12
N SER A 56 -9.21 9.44 6.28
CA SER A 56 -7.78 9.66 6.05
C SER A 56 -7.46 10.92 5.23
N GLY A 57 -8.48 11.65 4.76
CA GLY A 57 -8.30 12.82 3.90
C GLY A 57 -7.73 12.47 2.52
N ARG A 58 -7.35 13.51 1.75
CA ARG A 58 -6.68 13.34 0.46
C ARG A 58 -5.24 12.84 0.68
N PRO A 59 -4.80 11.76 0.01
CA PRO A 59 -3.42 11.32 0.09
C PRO A 59 -2.48 12.40 -0.47
N SER A 60 -1.35 12.61 0.21
CA SER A 60 -0.36 13.61 -0.17
C SER A 60 0.49 13.10 -1.34
N THR A 61 0.36 13.71 -2.52
CA THR A 61 1.14 13.30 -3.71
C THR A 61 2.64 13.50 -3.53
N SER A 62 3.05 14.60 -2.86
CA SER A 62 4.48 14.91 -2.70
C SER A 62 5.20 14.08 -1.65
N ARG A 63 4.47 13.47 -0.70
CA ARG A 63 5.02 12.64 0.39
C ARG A 63 4.60 11.19 0.23
N SER A 64 4.63 10.71 -1.01
CA SER A 64 4.49 9.28 -1.30
C SER A 64 5.68 8.52 -0.72
N THR A 65 5.51 7.22 -0.47
CA THR A 65 6.61 6.36 0.01
C THR A 65 7.81 6.40 -0.94
N GLN A 66 7.56 6.39 -2.25
CA GLN A 66 8.59 6.50 -3.28
C GLN A 66 9.41 7.79 -3.14
N ASN A 67 8.75 8.93 -2.94
CA ASN A 67 9.44 10.22 -2.79
C ASN A 67 10.26 10.28 -1.50
N ILE A 68 9.75 9.68 -0.42
CA ILE A 68 10.46 9.60 0.87
C ILE A 68 11.74 8.77 0.72
N GLU A 69 11.66 7.63 0.03
CA GLU A 69 12.83 6.77 -0.21
C GLU A 69 13.85 7.44 -1.14
N ALA A 70 13.41 8.08 -2.23
CA ALA A 70 14.30 8.81 -3.13
C ALA A 70 15.06 9.95 -2.41
N VAL A 71 14.37 10.69 -1.53
CA VAL A 71 15.00 11.73 -0.71
C VAL A 71 15.99 11.12 0.27
N ARG A 72 15.68 9.97 0.87
CA ARG A 72 16.56 9.28 1.82
C ARG A 72 17.86 8.84 1.15
N GLU A 73 17.76 8.16 0.01
CA GLU A 73 18.92 7.72 -0.77
C GLU A 73 19.79 8.90 -1.19
N SER A 74 19.16 9.96 -1.69
CA SER A 74 19.87 11.19 -2.08
C SER A 74 20.62 11.83 -0.89
N VAL A 75 20.04 11.83 0.32
CA VAL A 75 20.70 12.35 1.53
C VAL A 75 21.87 11.47 1.97
N ASP A 76 21.69 10.14 1.90
CA ASP A 76 22.73 9.16 2.26
C ASP A 76 23.92 9.22 1.29
N GLU A 77 23.66 9.42 -0.01
CA GLU A 77 24.71 9.57 -1.04
C GLU A 77 25.43 10.92 -0.94
N SER A 78 24.69 12.00 -0.71
CA SER A 78 25.23 13.36 -0.81
C SER A 78 24.61 14.32 0.20
N SER A 79 25.02 14.18 1.47
CA SER A 79 24.58 15.04 2.58
C SER A 79 25.00 16.51 2.47
N GLY A 80 25.90 16.89 1.56
CA GLY A 80 26.34 18.28 1.37
C GLY A 80 25.51 19.10 0.38
N ILE A 81 24.54 18.48 -0.30
CA ILE A 81 23.73 19.15 -1.33
C ILE A 81 22.65 20.01 -0.68
N SER A 82 22.55 21.26 -1.13
CA SER A 82 21.50 22.18 -0.69
C SER A 82 20.10 21.63 -0.94
N ILE A 83 19.17 21.92 -0.02
CA ILE A 83 17.76 21.50 -0.13
C ILE A 83 17.13 21.93 -1.46
N GLN A 84 17.52 23.08 -2.01
CA GLN A 84 16.99 23.55 -3.29
C GLN A 84 17.46 22.67 -4.46
N HIS A 85 18.76 22.36 -4.52
CA HIS A 85 19.32 21.53 -5.58
C HIS A 85 18.76 20.10 -5.52
N ARG A 86 18.68 19.53 -4.31
CA ARG A 86 18.04 18.23 -4.08
C ARG A 86 16.57 18.21 -4.53
N GLY A 87 15.84 19.30 -4.29
CA GLY A 87 14.45 19.43 -4.75
C GLY A 87 14.32 19.41 -6.29
N GLN A 88 15.33 19.92 -7.00
CA GLN A 88 15.38 19.87 -8.46
C GLN A 88 15.71 18.47 -8.97
N GLU A 89 16.58 17.73 -8.29
CA GLU A 89 16.93 16.34 -8.65
C GLU A 89 15.75 15.38 -8.51
N VAL A 90 14.99 15.50 -7.42
CA VAL A 90 13.87 14.60 -7.10
C VAL A 90 12.53 15.12 -7.64
N ASP A 91 12.51 16.28 -8.30
CA ASP A 91 11.29 16.98 -8.77
C ASP A 91 10.24 17.20 -7.67
N ILE A 92 10.70 17.68 -6.51
CA ILE A 92 9.85 17.97 -5.34
C ILE A 92 10.03 19.42 -4.93
N SER A 93 8.92 20.10 -4.66
CA SER A 93 8.97 21.47 -4.14
C SER A 93 9.74 21.54 -2.82
N ARG A 94 10.55 22.60 -2.65
CA ARG A 94 11.35 22.85 -1.43
C ARG A 94 10.55 22.66 -0.15
N SER A 95 9.30 23.15 -0.10
CA SER A 95 8.44 23.07 1.09
C SER A 95 8.01 21.65 1.41
N SER A 96 7.75 20.82 0.40
CA SER A 96 7.44 19.40 0.59
C SER A 96 8.69 18.63 1.01
N LEU A 97 9.83 18.91 0.37
CA LEU A 97 11.11 18.31 0.72
C LEU A 97 11.50 18.62 2.18
N GLN A 98 11.35 19.86 2.62
CA GLN A 98 11.57 20.25 4.02
C GLN A 98 10.71 19.44 5.00
N ARG A 99 9.45 19.18 4.64
CA ARG A 99 8.54 18.36 5.46
C ARG A 99 8.99 16.90 5.49
N ILE A 100 9.39 16.33 4.36
CA ILE A 100 9.93 14.96 4.29
C ILE A 100 11.16 14.84 5.19
N LEU A 101 12.13 15.75 5.05
CA LEU A 101 13.35 15.76 5.86
C LEU A 101 13.04 15.85 7.36
N THR A 102 12.10 16.71 7.78
CA THR A 102 11.84 16.96 9.20
C THR A 102 10.81 16.03 9.86
N LYS A 103 9.81 15.55 9.11
CA LYS A 103 8.68 14.76 9.63
C LYS A 103 8.82 13.28 9.35
N ASP A 104 9.33 12.91 8.19
CA ASP A 104 9.39 11.52 7.75
C ASP A 104 10.80 10.93 8.02
N LEU A 105 11.88 11.70 7.78
CA LEU A 105 13.27 11.28 8.02
C LEU A 105 13.85 11.77 9.36
N HIS A 106 13.16 12.69 10.05
CA HIS A 106 13.59 13.27 11.32
C HIS A 106 15.02 13.86 11.30
N LEU A 107 15.43 14.44 10.17
CA LEU A 107 16.71 15.11 10.01
C LEU A 107 16.65 16.55 10.50
N HIS A 108 17.64 16.92 11.32
CA HIS A 108 17.80 18.26 11.86
C HIS A 108 18.78 19.08 11.01
N ALA A 109 18.66 20.41 11.02
CA ALA A 109 19.35 21.32 10.11
C ALA A 109 20.89 21.18 10.01
N TYR A 110 21.54 20.56 11.00
CA TYR A 110 22.99 20.33 11.00
C TYR A 110 23.40 18.95 10.42
N LYS A 111 22.42 18.14 10.01
CA LYS A 111 22.57 16.79 9.44
C LYS A 111 22.19 16.73 7.95
N VAL A 112 21.88 17.88 7.35
CA VAL A 112 21.42 18.05 5.95
C VAL A 112 22.34 19.01 5.23
#